data_AF-A0A957NM29-F1
#
_entry.id   AF-A0A957NM29-F1
#
_cell.length_a   1.000
_cell.length_b   1.000
_cell.length_c   1.000
_cell.angle_alpha   90.00
_cell.angle_beta   90.00
_cell.angle_gamma   90.00
#
_symmetry.space_group_name_H-M   'P 1'
#
loop_
_entity.id
_entity.type
_entity.pdbx_description
1 polymer ?
#
loop_
_entity_poly.entity_id
_entity_poly.type
_entity_poly.pdbx_seq_one_letter_code
_entity_poly.pdbx_strand_id
1 'polypeptide(L)'
;PEFIAAYQQVINVATKATVQGATIQIATPLQRLSKIDIVRRAFDLAVPLDLTWSCYVNGPESCGVCDSCRLREEALVHVKRERGML
;
A
#
# COMPACT_ATOMS: atom_id res chain seq x y z
N PRO A 1 5.08 -14.77 0.99
CA PRO A 1 4.60 -15.53 -0.20
C PRO A 1 5.76 -15.85 -1.15
N GLU A 2 5.57 -16.90 -1.95
CA GLU A 2 6.63 -17.56 -2.73
C GLU A 2 7.35 -16.61 -3.69
N PHE A 3 6.61 -15.76 -4.40
CA PHE A 3 7.20 -14.74 -5.27
C PHE A 3 8.21 -13.84 -4.54
N ILE A 4 7.85 -13.34 -3.35
CA ILE A 4 8.74 -12.47 -2.56
C ILE A 4 9.96 -13.23 -2.04
N ALA A 5 9.77 -14.49 -1.62
CA ALA A 5 10.88 -15.33 -1.17
C ALA A 5 11.85 -15.64 -2.32
N ALA A 6 11.33 -15.93 -3.51
CA ALA A 6 12.13 -16.12 -4.72
C ALA A 6 12.85 -14.82 -5.13
N TYR A 7 12.15 -13.69 -5.10
CA TYR A 7 12.74 -12.40 -5.45
C TYR A 7 13.81 -11.97 -4.44
N GLN A 8 13.67 -12.33 -3.15
CA GLN A 8 14.71 -12.10 -2.15
C GLN A 8 16.01 -12.82 -2.52
N GLN A 9 15.94 -14.03 -3.10
CA GLN A 9 17.14 -14.72 -3.59
C GLN A 9 17.80 -13.97 -4.75
N VAL A 10 17.02 -13.39 -5.64
CA VAL A 10 17.54 -12.53 -6.72
C VAL A 10 18.24 -11.30 -6.13
N ILE A 11 17.61 -10.64 -5.15
CA ILE A 11 18.17 -9.45 -4.48
C ILE A 11 19.50 -9.77 -3.78
N ASN A 12 19.66 -10.96 -3.19
CA ASN A 12 20.90 -11.36 -2.53
C ASN A 12 22.11 -11.35 -3.48
N VAL A 13 21.90 -11.48 -4.80
CA VAL A 13 22.97 -11.48 -5.82
C VAL A 13 22.91 -10.28 -6.79
N ALA A 14 21.98 -9.34 -6.58
CA ALA A 14 21.67 -8.29 -7.56
C ALA A 14 22.73 -7.17 -7.65
N THR A 15 23.56 -6.98 -6.62
CA THR A 15 24.52 -5.86 -6.57
C THR A 15 25.88 -6.29 -6.06
N LYS A 16 26.94 -5.52 -6.39
CA LYS A 16 28.28 -5.73 -5.82
C LYS A 16 28.25 -5.72 -4.28
N ALA A 17 27.48 -4.81 -3.69
CA ALA A 17 27.37 -4.72 -2.24
C ALA A 17 26.81 -6.01 -1.63
N THR A 18 25.75 -6.57 -2.21
CA THR A 18 25.11 -7.78 -1.67
C THR A 18 25.97 -9.03 -1.86
N VAL A 19 26.68 -9.17 -2.98
CA VAL A 19 27.66 -10.27 -3.15
C VAL A 19 28.89 -10.14 -2.26
N GLN A 20 29.18 -8.94 -1.74
CA GLN A 20 30.27 -8.67 -0.79
C GLN A 20 29.84 -8.72 0.68
N GLY A 21 28.60 -9.16 0.96
CA GLY A 21 28.11 -9.42 2.32
C GLY A 21 27.14 -8.38 2.88
N ALA A 22 26.83 -7.30 2.15
CA ALA A 22 25.72 -6.43 2.53
C ALA A 22 24.38 -7.15 2.35
N THR A 23 23.36 -6.74 3.11
CA THR A 23 22.01 -7.30 2.98
C THR A 23 21.02 -6.24 2.53
N ILE A 24 20.20 -6.59 1.55
CA ILE A 24 19.00 -5.81 1.17
C ILE A 24 17.80 -6.71 1.45
N GLN A 25 16.89 -6.27 2.32
CA GLN A 25 15.67 -7.02 2.65
C GLN A 25 14.46 -6.45 1.91
N ILE A 26 13.68 -7.31 1.28
CA ILE A 26 12.38 -6.95 0.71
C ILE A 26 11.35 -6.91 1.84
N ALA A 27 10.85 -5.73 2.16
CA ALA A 27 9.74 -5.56 3.08
C ALA A 27 8.41 -5.49 2.32
N THR A 28 7.41 -6.28 2.73
CA THR A 28 6.05 -6.26 2.16
C THR A 28 4.99 -5.91 3.21
N PRO A 29 5.06 -4.73 3.85
CA PRO A 29 4.25 -4.39 5.03
C PRO A 29 2.74 -4.37 4.77
N LEU A 30 2.31 -4.24 3.52
CA LEU A 30 0.90 -4.16 3.14
C LEU A 30 0.33 -5.46 2.57
N GLN A 31 1.16 -6.47 2.33
CA GLN A 31 0.79 -7.62 1.49
C GLN A 31 -0.33 -8.50 2.05
N ARG A 32 -0.48 -8.54 3.37
CA ARG A 32 -1.55 -9.31 4.04
C ARG A 32 -2.69 -8.42 4.53
N LEU A 33 -2.61 -7.11 4.28
CA LEU A 33 -3.61 -6.15 4.74
C LEU A 33 -4.72 -6.01 3.70
N SER A 34 -5.96 -5.98 4.17
CA SER A 34 -7.08 -5.54 3.32
C SER A 34 -6.97 -4.05 3.02
N LYS A 35 -7.74 -3.53 2.05
CA LYS A 35 -7.79 -2.07 1.80
C LYS A 35 -8.28 -1.30 3.03
N ILE A 36 -9.21 -1.87 3.80
CA ILE A 36 -9.68 -1.31 5.08
C ILE A 36 -8.52 -1.23 6.07
N ASP A 37 -7.73 -2.29 6.23
CA ASP A 37 -6.59 -2.29 7.16
C ASP A 37 -5.50 -1.29 6.73
N ILE A 38 -5.26 -1.16 5.43
CA ILE A 38 -4.32 -0.15 4.88
C ILE A 38 -4.80 1.25 5.22
N VAL A 39 -6.09 1.57 5.01
CA VAL A 39 -6.66 2.87 5.37
C VAL A 39 -6.59 3.09 6.88
N ARG A 40 -6.94 2.08 7.69
CA ARG A 40 -6.85 2.17 9.15
C ARG A 40 -5.43 2.55 9.61
N ARG A 41 -4.42 1.89 9.03
CA ARG A 41 -3.01 2.19 9.30
C ARG A 41 -2.58 3.57 8.79
N ALA A 42 -3.13 4.04 7.68
CA ALA A 42 -2.89 5.40 7.20
C ALA A 42 -3.40 6.46 8.18
N PHE A 43 -4.56 6.24 8.81
CA PHE A 43 -5.06 7.09 9.90
C PHE A 43 -4.15 7.03 11.13
N ASP A 44 -3.70 5.84 11.54
CA ASP A 44 -2.79 5.69 12.69
C ASP A 44 -1.46 6.42 12.50
N LEU A 45 -1.01 6.53 11.25
CA LEU A 45 0.23 7.21 10.86
C LEU A 45 0.02 8.68 10.45
N ALA A 46 -1.20 9.21 10.60
CA ALA A 46 -1.57 10.59 10.20
C ALA A 46 -1.16 10.95 8.75
N VAL A 47 -1.34 10.00 7.83
CA VAL A 47 -1.03 10.21 6.40
C VAL A 47 -2.01 11.23 5.80
N PRO A 48 -1.53 12.24 5.05
CA PRO A 48 -2.41 13.17 4.31
C PRO A 48 -3.02 12.46 3.10
N LEU A 49 -4.10 11.69 3.34
CA LEU A 49 -4.73 10.85 2.34
C LEU A 49 -5.29 11.64 1.14
N ASP A 50 -5.66 12.89 1.34
CA ASP A 50 -6.09 13.84 0.30
C ASP A 50 -5.00 14.13 -0.74
N LEU A 51 -3.71 14.02 -0.37
CA LEU A 51 -2.58 14.19 -1.28
C LEU A 51 -2.20 12.90 -2.03
N THR A 52 -2.92 11.79 -1.79
CA THR A 52 -2.61 10.49 -2.40
C THR A 52 -3.53 10.18 -3.57
N TRP A 53 -2.99 9.50 -4.58
CA TRP A 53 -3.75 9.07 -5.75
C TRP A 53 -3.93 7.57 -5.76
N SER A 54 -5.15 7.11 -5.99
CA SER A 54 -5.45 5.68 -6.19
C SER A 54 -6.23 5.42 -7.48
N CYS A 55 -6.82 6.45 -8.09
CA CYS A 55 -7.62 6.31 -9.30
C CYS A 55 -6.78 5.78 -10.46
N TYR A 56 -7.35 4.90 -11.29
CA TYR A 56 -6.68 4.41 -12.50
C TYR A 56 -6.74 5.39 -13.67
N VAL A 57 -7.68 6.34 -13.61
CA VAL A 57 -7.82 7.39 -14.60
C VAL A 57 -7.02 8.59 -14.10
N ASN A 58 -6.23 9.21 -14.97
CA ASN A 58 -5.60 10.49 -14.66
C ASN A 58 -6.57 11.64 -14.96
N GLY A 59 -6.62 12.64 -14.10
CA GLY A 59 -7.54 13.76 -14.23
C GLY A 59 -7.38 14.77 -13.09
N PRO A 60 -8.18 15.85 -13.09
CA PRO A 60 -8.15 16.82 -12.01
C PRO A 60 -8.64 16.24 -10.67
N GLU A 61 -9.51 15.22 -10.72
CA GLU A 61 -10.08 14.53 -9.57
C GLU A 61 -10.17 13.02 -9.81
N SER A 62 -10.32 12.26 -8.73
CA SER A 62 -10.55 10.81 -8.81
C SER A 62 -11.89 10.53 -9.49
N CYS A 63 -11.92 9.61 -10.46
CA CYS A 63 -13.12 9.40 -11.29
C CYS A 63 -14.35 8.83 -10.55
N GLY A 64 -14.21 8.36 -9.31
CA GLY A 64 -15.28 7.77 -8.51
C GLY A 64 -15.84 6.41 -9.00
N VAL A 65 -15.54 5.99 -10.23
CA VAL A 65 -16.22 4.84 -10.86
C VAL A 65 -15.32 3.61 -11.11
N CYS A 66 -14.00 3.75 -11.07
CA CYS A 66 -13.10 2.58 -11.21
C CYS A 66 -13.00 1.78 -9.91
N ASP A 67 -12.59 0.51 -10.01
CA ASP A 67 -12.51 -0.40 -8.86
C ASP A 67 -11.64 0.15 -7.73
N SER A 68 -10.51 0.78 -8.06
CA SER A 68 -9.63 1.38 -7.04
C SER A 68 -10.30 2.55 -6.30
N CYS A 69 -11.10 3.36 -6.99
CA CYS A 69 -11.89 4.43 -6.35
C CYS A 69 -12.94 3.85 -5.42
N ARG A 70 -13.71 2.86 -5.88
CA ARG A 70 -14.77 2.21 -5.09
C ARG A 70 -14.21 1.56 -3.83
N LEU A 71 -13.17 0.73 -3.96
CA LEU A 71 -12.51 0.07 -2.83
C LEU A 71 -11.91 1.08 -1.84
N ARG A 72 -11.37 2.19 -2.34
CA ARG A 72 -10.83 3.26 -1.48
C ARG A 72 -11.95 3.95 -0.71
N GLU A 73 -13.05 4.31 -1.38
CA GLU A 73 -14.17 4.98 -0.74
C GLU A 73 -14.84 4.09 0.31
N GLU A 74 -15.11 2.82 -0.02
CA GLU A 74 -15.64 1.85 0.93
C GLU A 74 -14.77 1.72 2.18
N ALA A 75 -13.44 1.63 1.99
CA ALA A 75 -12.49 1.57 3.09
C ALA A 75 -12.46 2.87 3.92
N LEU A 76 -12.50 4.03 3.28
CA LEU A 76 -12.55 5.33 3.97
C LEU A 76 -13.82 5.47 4.80
N VAL A 77 -14.99 5.17 4.23
CA VAL A 77 -16.27 5.22 4.93
C VAL A 77 -16.27 4.26 6.11
N HIS A 78 -15.80 3.03 5.91
CA HIS A 78 -15.71 2.02 6.97
C HIS A 78 -14.87 2.52 8.15
N VAL A 79 -13.63 2.94 7.89
CA VAL A 79 -12.71 3.38 8.96
C VAL A 79 -13.18 4.67 9.64
N LYS A 80 -13.77 5.62 8.89
CA LYS A 80 -14.33 6.84 9.48
C LYS A 80 -15.52 6.53 10.41
N ARG A 81 -16.38 5.58 10.05
CA ARG A 81 -17.48 5.10 10.93
C ARG A 81 -16.93 4.41 12.18
N GLU A 82 -15.97 3.50 12.03
CA GLU A 82 -15.30 2.83 13.16
C GLU A 82 -14.72 3.84 14.17
N ARG A 83 -14.26 5.00 13.68
CA ARG A 83 -13.63 6.06 14.48
C ARG A 83 -14.59 7.18 14.93
N GLY A 84 -15.88 7.10 14.63
CA GLY A 84 -16.87 8.12 15.00
C GLY A 84 -16.66 9.48 14.30
N MET A 85 -16.09 9.48 13.09
CA MET A 85 -15.84 10.67 12.27
C MET A 85 -16.92 10.93 11.22
N LEU A 86 -17.98 10.10 11.21
CA LEU A 86 -19.12 10.11 10.30
C LEU A 86 -20.39 9.75 11.08
#